data_AF-A0A2G5TQ95-F1
#
_entry.id   AF-A0A2G5TQ95-F1
#
_cell.length_a   1.000
_cell.length_b   1.000
_cell.length_c   1.000
_cell.angle_alpha   90.00
_cell.angle_beta   90.00
_cell.angle_gamma   90.00
#
_symmetry.space_group_name_H-M   'P 1'
#
loop_
_entity.id
_entity.type
_entity.pdbx_description
1 polymer ?
#
loop_
_entity_poly.entity_id
_entity_poly.type
_entity_poly.pdbx_seq_one_letter_code
_entity_poly.pdbx_strand_id
1 'polypeptide(L)'
;MDEVLKTTPEIQEYILSDGKMFVLSTDFHEFFWTLVIMIGLVTGTSVTFARILYRNMKERSRLLNMSPQMVQVQKIFFRAVCIQTSMPILILILPISYLAISMFSGYFNQAANNLCFIITAFHGLLSTAIMITVHKPYRDFCYTVFCRRIHRIVLYTESKMSMISRTSSTL
;
A
#
# COMPACT_ATOMS: atom_id res chain seq x y z
N MET A 1 28.44 12.77 -5.04
CA MET A 1 29.11 11.88 -6.03
C MET A 1 30.61 11.99 -5.89
N ASP A 2 31.16 13.21 -5.88
CA ASP A 2 32.61 13.45 -5.77
C ASP A 2 33.24 12.92 -4.47
N GLU A 3 32.49 12.86 -3.38
CA GLU A 3 32.94 12.33 -2.09
C GLU A 3 33.01 10.78 -2.07
N VAL A 4 32.11 10.11 -2.79
CA VAL A 4 32.10 8.65 -2.98
C VAL A 4 33.26 8.22 -3.88
N LEU A 5 33.51 8.98 -4.95
CA LEU A 5 34.60 8.75 -5.91
C LEU A 5 35.99 8.84 -5.28
N LYS A 6 36.15 9.65 -4.23
CA LYS A 6 37.45 9.86 -3.57
C LYS A 6 37.85 8.73 -2.62
N THR A 7 36.89 7.90 -2.20
CA THR A 7 37.07 6.88 -1.16
C THR A 7 37.42 5.50 -1.75
N THR A 8 37.17 5.27 -3.04
CA THR A 8 37.33 3.94 -3.67
C THR A 8 37.76 4.03 -5.14
N PRO A 9 39.08 4.12 -5.43
CA PRO A 9 39.59 4.29 -6.80
C PRO A 9 39.36 3.09 -7.73
N GLU A 10 39.26 1.86 -7.20
CA GLU A 10 38.96 0.65 -7.99
C GLU A 10 37.57 0.65 -8.65
N ILE A 11 36.61 1.39 -8.08
CA ILE A 11 35.23 1.41 -8.57
C ILE A 11 35.08 2.40 -9.74
N GLN A 12 36.00 3.36 -9.87
CA GLN A 12 35.95 4.39 -10.91
C GLN A 12 36.10 3.84 -12.33
N GLU A 13 36.94 2.80 -12.51
CA GLU A 13 37.15 2.14 -13.80
C GLU A 13 35.92 1.29 -14.22
N TYR A 14 35.22 0.70 -13.24
CA TYR A 14 33.98 -0.06 -13.46
C TYR A 14 32.78 0.85 -13.78
N ILE A 15 32.72 2.04 -13.19
CA ILE A 15 31.65 3.05 -13.41
C ILE A 15 31.69 3.64 -14.82
N LEU A 16 32.88 3.83 -15.39
CA LEU A 16 33.06 4.35 -16.75
C LEU A 16 32.65 3.34 -17.83
N SER A 17 32.62 2.04 -17.50
CA SER A 17 32.38 0.97 -18.48
C SER A 17 30.92 0.52 -18.61
N ASP A 18 30.06 0.56 -17.56
CA ASP A 18 28.78 -0.19 -17.66
C ASP A 18 27.55 0.29 -16.86
N GLY A 19 27.52 1.45 -16.17
CA GLY A 19 26.21 1.89 -15.66
C GLY A 19 26.13 3.04 -14.67
N LYS A 20 25.07 3.84 -14.80
CA LYS A 20 24.66 4.89 -13.86
C LYS A 20 24.32 4.28 -12.50
N MET A 21 25.18 4.51 -11.51
CA MET A 21 24.95 4.10 -10.12
C MET A 21 24.01 5.10 -9.43
N PHE A 22 22.88 4.62 -8.91
CA PHE A 22 21.99 5.42 -8.07
C PHE A 22 22.39 5.23 -6.60
N VAL A 23 23.15 6.18 -6.06
CA VAL A 23 23.54 6.21 -4.65
C VAL A 23 22.41 6.88 -3.87
N LEU A 24 21.64 6.07 -3.13
CA LEU A 24 20.50 6.55 -2.34
C LEU A 24 20.94 7.43 -1.16
N SER A 25 22.05 7.07 -0.51
CA SER A 25 22.71 7.84 0.53
C SER A 25 24.16 7.39 0.68
N THR A 26 25.06 8.33 0.93
CA THR A 26 26.45 8.06 1.35
C THR A 26 26.51 7.73 2.84
N ASP A 27 25.59 8.29 3.62
CA ASP A 27 25.52 8.19 5.08
C ASP A 27 24.30 7.39 5.53
N PHE A 28 24.54 6.16 5.97
CA PHE A 28 23.49 5.20 6.35
C PHE A 28 22.82 5.52 7.68
N HIS A 29 23.47 6.29 8.55
CA HIS A 29 22.97 6.63 9.88
C HIS A 29 21.69 7.49 9.83
N GLU A 30 21.64 8.48 8.93
CA GLU A 30 20.48 9.36 8.79
C GLU A 30 19.25 8.62 8.26
N PHE A 31 19.47 7.72 7.30
CA PHE A 31 18.42 6.86 6.75
C PHE A 31 17.82 5.95 7.84
N PHE A 32 18.66 5.33 8.67
CA PHE A 32 18.21 4.46 9.75
C PHE A 32 17.38 5.22 10.79
N TRP A 33 17.84 6.40 11.24
CA TRP A 33 17.10 7.21 12.21
C TRP A 33 15.74 7.68 11.66
N THR A 34 15.70 8.08 10.39
CA THR A 34 14.45 8.45 9.71
C THR A 34 13.45 7.29 9.70
N LEU A 35 13.92 6.07 9.40
CA LEU A 35 13.09 4.87 9.40
C LEU A 35 12.53 4.54 10.79
N VAL A 36 13.37 4.63 11.82
CA VAL A 36 12.97 4.40 13.22
C VAL A 36 11.90 5.40 13.66
N ILE A 37 12.08 6.69 13.35
CA ILE A 37 11.10 7.73 13.68
C ILE A 37 9.77 7.48 12.97
N MET A 38 9.80 7.15 11.67
CA MET A 38 8.60 6.87 10.89
C MET A 38 7.82 5.67 11.44
N ILE A 39 8.50 4.56 11.75
CA ILE A 39 7.90 3.36 12.35
C ILE A 39 7.27 3.71 13.71
N GLY A 40 7.98 4.49 14.52
CA GLY A 40 7.49 4.95 15.82
C GLY A 40 6.22 5.79 15.70
N LEU A 41 6.20 6.75 14.79
CA LEU A 41 5.04 7.61 14.54
C LEU A 41 3.83 6.81 14.05
N VAL A 42 4.00 5.95 13.03
CA VAL A 42 2.92 5.13 12.46
C VAL A 42 2.35 4.17 13.50
N THR A 43 3.20 3.54 14.30
CA THR A 43 2.76 2.65 15.37
C THR A 43 2.02 3.44 16.46
N GLY A 44 2.57 4.60 16.85
CA GLY A 44 1.98 5.49 17.86
C GLY A 44 0.59 5.98 17.47
N THR A 45 0.40 6.43 16.23
CA THR A 45 -0.91 6.87 15.72
C THR A 45 -1.89 5.72 15.65
N SER A 46 -1.46 4.53 15.19
CA SER A 46 -2.30 3.33 15.09
C SER A 46 -2.81 2.88 16.46
N VAL A 47 -1.92 2.84 17.46
CA VAL A 47 -2.29 2.47 18.83
C VAL A 47 -3.23 3.52 19.45
N THR A 48 -2.96 4.80 19.24
CA THR A 48 -3.80 5.90 19.75
C THR A 48 -5.21 5.82 19.14
N PHE A 49 -5.31 5.61 17.83
CA PHE A 49 -6.57 5.41 17.14
C PHE A 49 -7.33 4.19 17.68
N ALA A 50 -6.67 3.05 17.83
CA ALA A 50 -7.28 1.83 18.37
C ALA A 50 -7.80 2.05 19.80
N ARG A 51 -7.05 2.75 20.66
CA ARG A 51 -7.48 3.08 22.03
C ARG A 51 -8.72 3.97 22.03
N ILE A 52 -8.72 5.04 21.22
CA ILE A 52 -9.87 5.96 21.11
C ILE A 52 -11.10 5.22 20.59
N LEU A 53 -10.94 4.37 19.58
CA LEU A 53 -12.02 3.59 19.00
C LEU A 53 -12.61 2.60 20.02
N TYR A 54 -11.75 1.89 20.76
CA TYR A 54 -12.18 0.99 21.83
C TYR A 54 -12.94 1.73 22.95
N ARG A 55 -12.42 2.88 23.39
CA ARG A 55 -13.10 3.71 24.40
C ARG A 55 -14.47 4.17 23.93
N ASN A 56 -14.56 4.69 22.71
CA ASN A 56 -15.83 5.13 22.11
C ASN A 56 -16.85 3.98 22.00
N MET A 57 -16.42 2.78 21.60
CA MET A 57 -17.31 1.61 21.54
C MET A 57 -17.85 1.25 22.93
N LYS A 58 -16.99 1.21 23.95
CA LYS A 58 -17.39 0.88 25.32
C LYS A 58 -18.34 1.93 25.91
N GLU A 59 -18.07 3.20 25.68
CA GLU A 59 -18.87 4.31 26.18
C GLU A 59 -20.24 4.36 25.50
N ARG A 60 -20.30 4.26 24.16
CA ARG A 60 -21.57 4.25 23.43
C ARG A 60 -22.42 3.02 23.73
N SER A 61 -21.80 1.86 23.96
CA SER A 61 -22.55 0.66 24.38
C SER A 61 -23.21 0.84 25.75
N ARG A 62 -22.62 1.66 26.66
CA ARG A 62 -23.19 1.95 27.99
C ARG A 62 -24.23 3.07 27.95
N LEU A 63 -23.97 4.14 27.18
CA LEU A 63 -24.82 5.33 27.16
C LEU A 63 -26.12 5.14 26.35
N LEU A 64 -26.07 4.36 25.27
CA LEU A 64 -27.16 4.31 24.28
C LEU A 64 -27.99 3.02 24.31
N ASN A 65 -27.78 2.11 25.28
CA ASN A 65 -28.40 0.76 25.29
C ASN A 65 -28.39 0.14 23.88
N MET A 66 -27.22 0.15 23.23
CA MET A 66 -27.09 -0.24 21.84
C MET A 66 -27.66 -1.63 21.61
N SER A 67 -28.45 -1.78 20.54
CA SER A 67 -28.99 -3.08 20.16
C SER A 67 -27.85 -4.08 19.91
N PRO A 68 -28.05 -5.38 20.15
CA PRO A 68 -27.05 -6.41 19.87
C PRO A 68 -26.50 -6.35 18.43
N GLN A 69 -27.35 -5.95 17.48
CA GLN A 69 -27.01 -5.79 16.07
C GLN A 69 -26.00 -4.66 15.82
N MET A 70 -26.17 -3.49 16.46
CA MET A 70 -25.21 -2.38 16.30
C MET A 70 -23.84 -2.72 16.88
N VAL A 71 -23.81 -3.40 18.04
CA VAL A 71 -22.56 -3.86 18.66
C VAL A 71 -21.83 -4.85 17.74
N GLN A 72 -22.56 -5.75 17.08
CA GLN A 72 -21.98 -6.69 16.13
C GLN A 72 -21.36 -5.98 14.92
N VAL A 73 -22.03 -4.99 14.34
CA VAL A 73 -21.51 -4.19 13.21
C VAL A 73 -20.22 -3.45 13.61
N GLN A 74 -20.19 -2.84 14.80
CA GLN A 74 -18.98 -2.15 15.28
C GLN A 74 -17.80 -3.11 15.50
N LYS A 75 -18.04 -4.32 16.06
CA LYS A 75 -16.99 -5.34 16.22
C LYS A 75 -16.41 -5.78 14.87
N ILE A 76 -17.26 -5.97 13.86
CA ILE A 76 -16.83 -6.32 12.51
C ILE A 76 -15.98 -5.20 11.90
N PHE A 77 -16.41 -3.94 12.05
CA PHE A 77 -15.66 -2.77 11.60
C PHE A 77 -14.29 -2.68 12.30
N PHE A 78 -14.26 -2.80 13.62
CA PHE A 78 -13.00 -2.77 14.39
C PHE A 78 -12.03 -3.85 13.92
N ARG A 79 -12.51 -5.08 13.73
CA ARG A 79 -11.69 -6.19 13.18
C ARG A 79 -11.17 -5.86 11.79
N ALA A 80 -12.00 -5.27 10.93
CA ALA A 80 -11.60 -4.87 9.58
C ALA A 80 -10.49 -3.80 9.61
N VAL A 81 -10.60 -2.81 10.49
CA VAL A 81 -9.55 -1.79 10.71
C VAL A 81 -8.25 -2.43 11.20
N CYS A 82 -8.30 -3.33 12.18
CA CYS A 82 -7.09 -4.02 12.65
C CYS A 82 -6.40 -4.78 11.51
N ILE A 83 -7.16 -5.48 10.67
CA ILE A 83 -6.61 -6.21 9.52
C ILE A 83 -6.01 -5.22 8.50
N GLN A 84 -6.74 -4.15 8.16
CA GLN A 84 -6.29 -3.14 7.21
C GLN A 84 -5.01 -2.45 7.67
N THR A 85 -4.85 -2.15 8.95
CA THR A 85 -3.65 -1.49 9.47
C THR A 85 -2.45 -2.43 9.50
N SER A 86 -2.66 -3.71 9.85
CA SER A 86 -1.55 -4.67 9.95
C SER A 86 -0.98 -5.08 8.59
N MET A 87 -1.81 -5.23 7.56
CA MET A 87 -1.35 -5.78 6.27
C MET A 87 -0.28 -4.94 5.56
N PRO A 88 -0.41 -3.60 5.41
CA PRO A 88 0.62 -2.74 4.82
C PRO A 88 1.94 -2.79 5.58
N ILE A 89 1.88 -2.92 6.91
CA ILE A 89 3.07 -3.06 7.76
C ILE A 89 3.79 -4.36 7.41
N LEU A 90 3.05 -5.48 7.29
CA LEU A 90 3.64 -6.78 6.92
C LEU A 90 4.31 -6.75 5.54
N ILE A 91 3.70 -6.05 4.57
CA ILE A 91 4.26 -5.89 3.22
C ILE A 91 5.60 -5.14 3.26
N LEU A 92 5.75 -4.17 4.15
CA LEU A 92 6.96 -3.35 4.28
C LEU A 92 8.06 -4.00 5.14
N ILE A 93 7.75 -5.01 5.95
CA ILE A 93 8.77 -5.74 6.73
C ILE A 93 9.80 -6.40 5.81
N LEU A 94 9.37 -7.00 4.70
CA LEU A 94 10.27 -7.66 3.75
C LEU A 94 11.33 -6.70 3.18
N PRO A 95 10.99 -5.58 2.52
CA PRO A 95 11.99 -4.66 2.00
C PRO A 95 12.85 -4.04 3.10
N ILE A 96 12.27 -3.71 4.26
CA ILE A 96 13.04 -3.14 5.39
C ILE A 96 14.06 -4.14 5.94
N SER A 97 13.66 -5.39 6.14
CA SER A 97 14.55 -6.44 6.68
C SER A 97 15.70 -6.75 5.73
N TYR A 98 15.42 -6.82 4.42
CA TYR A 98 16.45 -7.02 3.41
C TYR A 98 17.44 -5.86 3.40
N LEU A 99 16.95 -4.61 3.39
CA LEU A 99 17.81 -3.43 3.41
C LEU A 99 18.69 -3.39 4.67
N ALA A 100 18.14 -3.74 5.84
CA ALA A 100 18.91 -3.81 7.09
C ALA A 100 20.01 -4.89 7.03
N ILE A 101 19.69 -6.10 6.55
CA ILE A 101 20.69 -7.18 6.42
C ILE A 101 21.77 -6.80 5.40
N SER A 102 21.37 -6.22 4.26
CA SER A 102 22.29 -5.74 3.22
C SER A 102 23.26 -4.70 3.78
N MET A 103 22.77 -3.78 4.62
CA MET A 103 23.60 -2.79 5.31
C MET A 103 24.60 -3.42 6.28
N PHE A 104 24.17 -4.34 7.16
CA PHE A 104 25.07 -4.94 8.15
C PHE A 104 26.08 -5.91 7.54
N SER A 105 25.70 -6.60 6.47
CA SER A 105 26.58 -7.54 5.76
C SER A 105 27.52 -6.86 4.75
N GLY A 106 27.25 -5.60 4.37
CA GLY A 106 27.95 -4.90 3.29
C GLY A 106 27.66 -5.48 1.89
N TYR A 107 26.72 -6.43 1.78
CA TYR A 107 26.38 -7.08 0.52
C TYR A 107 25.14 -6.43 -0.10
N PHE A 108 25.34 -5.70 -1.20
CA PHE A 108 24.29 -4.98 -1.92
C PHE A 108 23.97 -5.67 -3.25
N ASN A 109 22.82 -6.35 -3.33
CA ASN A 109 22.35 -6.93 -4.58
C ASN A 109 21.40 -5.94 -5.28
N GLN A 110 21.80 -5.44 -6.45
CA GLN A 110 21.08 -4.39 -7.15
C GLN A 110 19.66 -4.82 -7.58
N ALA A 111 19.48 -6.07 -8.02
CA ALA A 111 18.16 -6.58 -8.39
C ALA A 111 17.21 -6.66 -7.18
N ALA A 112 17.70 -7.13 -6.04
CA ALA A 112 16.94 -7.20 -4.80
C ALA A 112 16.65 -5.81 -4.22
N ASN A 113 17.60 -4.87 -4.27
CA ASN A 113 17.38 -3.47 -3.91
C ASN A 113 16.28 -2.83 -4.76
N ASN A 114 16.34 -2.99 -6.09
CA ASN A 114 15.33 -2.47 -7.01
C ASN A 114 13.94 -3.07 -6.70
N LEU A 115 13.87 -4.37 -6.43
CA LEU A 115 12.62 -5.03 -6.03
C LEU A 115 12.06 -4.45 -4.72
N CYS A 116 12.92 -4.18 -3.74
CA CYS A 116 12.51 -3.56 -2.48
C CYS A 116 11.91 -2.17 -2.69
N PHE A 117 12.50 -1.36 -3.58
CA PHE A 117 11.94 -0.05 -3.94
C PHE A 117 10.60 -0.15 -4.67
N ILE A 118 10.44 -1.12 -5.58
CA ILE A 118 9.17 -1.36 -6.26
C ILE A 118 8.10 -1.74 -5.22
N ILE A 119 8.36 -2.72 -4.36
CA ILE A 119 7.41 -3.12 -3.31
C ILE A 119 7.05 -1.93 -2.42
N THR A 120 8.05 -1.15 -2.01
CA THR A 120 7.85 0.05 -1.20
C THR A 120 7.07 1.12 -1.96
N ALA A 121 7.22 1.29 -3.28
CA ALA A 121 6.41 2.23 -4.05
C ALA A 121 4.93 1.78 -4.16
N PHE A 122 4.70 0.48 -4.32
CA PHE A 122 3.37 -0.10 -4.50
C PHE A 122 2.58 -0.30 -3.19
N HIS A 123 3.20 -0.14 -2.01
CA HIS A 123 2.55 -0.42 -0.72
C HIS A 123 1.26 0.39 -0.50
N GLY A 124 1.21 1.66 -0.95
CA GLY A 124 0.03 2.52 -0.79
C GLY A 124 -1.15 2.07 -1.66
N LEU A 125 -0.87 1.64 -2.89
CA LEU A 125 -1.88 1.05 -3.77
C LEU A 125 -2.42 -0.25 -3.17
N LEU A 126 -1.53 -1.11 -2.68
CA LEU A 126 -1.90 -2.39 -2.08
C LEU A 126 -2.71 -2.18 -0.79
N SER A 127 -2.34 -1.21 0.05
CA SER A 127 -3.10 -0.81 1.24
C SER A 127 -4.53 -0.38 0.88
N THR A 128 -4.69 0.41 -0.17
CA THR A 128 -6.00 0.86 -0.66
C THR A 128 -6.83 -0.30 -1.19
N ALA A 129 -6.23 -1.22 -1.95
CA ALA A 129 -6.90 -2.41 -2.43
C ALA A 129 -7.38 -3.31 -1.27
N ILE A 130 -6.54 -3.48 -0.24
CA ILE A 130 -6.88 -4.23 0.97
C ILE A 130 -8.04 -3.55 1.72
N MET A 131 -8.00 -2.23 1.88
CA MET A 131 -9.10 -1.47 2.49
C MET A 131 -10.44 -1.77 1.80
N ILE A 132 -10.48 -1.67 0.46
CA ILE A 132 -11.69 -1.89 -0.34
C ILE A 132 -12.20 -3.32 -0.19
N THR A 133 -11.30 -4.31 -0.21
CA THR A 133 -11.67 -5.74 -0.15
C THR A 133 -12.12 -6.19 1.23
N VAL A 134 -11.45 -5.74 2.29
CA VAL A 134 -11.72 -6.14 3.68
C VAL A 134 -12.98 -5.48 4.24
N HIS A 135 -13.27 -4.24 3.83
CA HIS A 135 -14.43 -3.51 4.34
C HIS A 135 -15.66 -3.73 3.47
N LYS A 136 -16.62 -4.49 4.00
CA LYS A 136 -17.93 -4.76 3.37
C LYS A 136 -18.59 -3.52 2.72
N PRO A 137 -18.76 -2.36 3.39
CA PRO A 137 -19.43 -1.21 2.76
C PRO A 137 -18.67 -0.67 1.54
N TYR A 138 -17.33 -0.70 1.56
CA TYR A 138 -16.51 -0.28 0.43
C TYR A 138 -16.59 -1.30 -0.71
N ARG A 139 -16.50 -2.60 -0.41
CA ARG A 139 -16.63 -3.66 -1.41
C ARG A 139 -17.99 -3.64 -2.10
N ASP A 140 -19.07 -3.50 -1.34
CA ASP A 140 -20.44 -3.48 -1.86
C ASP A 140 -20.68 -2.24 -2.74
N PHE A 141 -20.14 -1.09 -2.32
CA PHE A 141 -20.18 0.15 -3.12
C PHE A 141 -19.38 0.02 -4.41
N CYS A 142 -18.12 -0.44 -4.34
CA CYS A 142 -17.28 -0.65 -5.52
C CYS A 142 -17.93 -1.63 -6.47
N TYR A 143 -18.42 -2.78 -5.99
CA TYR A 143 -19.13 -3.75 -6.81
C TYR A 143 -20.33 -3.12 -7.51
N THR A 144 -21.15 -2.36 -6.79
CA THR A 144 -22.32 -1.67 -7.36
C THR A 144 -21.92 -0.67 -8.46
N VAL A 145 -20.90 0.16 -8.21
CA VAL A 145 -20.44 1.16 -9.19
C VAL A 145 -19.81 0.51 -10.41
N PHE A 146 -18.90 -0.45 -10.21
CA PHE A 146 -18.19 -1.12 -11.29
C PHE A 146 -19.13 -2.01 -12.12
N CYS A 147 -19.95 -2.85 -11.49
CA CYS A 147 -20.88 -3.72 -12.21
C CYS A 147 -21.96 -2.92 -12.96
N ARG A 148 -22.53 -1.85 -12.36
CA ARG A 148 -23.48 -0.99 -13.08
C ARG A 148 -22.84 -0.22 -14.23
N ARG A 149 -21.56 0.18 -14.10
CA ARG A 149 -20.84 0.89 -15.15
C ARG A 149 -20.47 -0.03 -16.31
N ILE A 150 -19.97 -1.24 -16.01
CA ILE A 150 -19.70 -2.28 -17.00
C ILE A 150 -20.98 -2.68 -17.73
N HIS A 151 -22.07 -2.96 -17.00
CA HIS A 151 -23.36 -3.30 -17.59
C HIS A 151 -23.86 -2.21 -18.56
N ARG A 152 -23.72 -0.92 -18.20
CA ARG A 152 -24.08 0.18 -19.11
C ARG A 152 -23.22 0.25 -20.36
N ILE A 153 -21.91 -0.02 -20.26
CA ILE A 153 -21.00 -0.02 -21.42
C ILE A 153 -21.34 -1.19 -22.36
N VAL A 154 -21.64 -2.36 -21.82
CA VAL A 154 -22.04 -3.54 -22.60
C VAL A 154 -23.35 -3.24 -23.35
N LEU A 155 -24.38 -2.75 -22.67
CA LEU A 155 -25.66 -2.39 -23.30
C LEU A 155 -25.52 -1.30 -24.38
N TYR A 156 -24.67 -0.29 -24.13
CA TYR A 156 -24.39 0.74 -25.13
C TYR A 156 -23.70 0.14 -26.37
N THR A 157 -22.79 -0.81 -26.17
CA THR A 157 -22.08 -1.47 -27.28
C THR A 157 -23.02 -2.34 -28.12
N GLU A 158 -23.91 -3.11 -27.48
CA GLU A 158 -24.92 -3.94 -28.17
C GLU A 158 -25.93 -3.09 -28.95
N SER A 159 -26.45 -2.02 -28.34
CA SER A 159 -27.38 -1.10 -29.02
C SER A 159 -26.74 -0.38 -30.22
N LYS A 160 -25.46 0.01 -30.13
CA LYS A 160 -24.73 0.60 -31.25
C LYS A 160 -24.50 -0.41 -32.38
N MET A 161 -24.17 -1.66 -32.05
CA MET A 161 -23.92 -2.71 -33.04
C MET A 161 -25.19 -3.09 -33.82
N SER A 162 -26.32 -3.18 -33.12
CA SER A 162 -27.63 -3.42 -33.75
C SER A 162 -28.10 -2.27 -34.65
N MET A 163 -27.79 -1.01 -34.31
CA MET A 163 -28.05 0.12 -35.21
C MET A 163 -27.20 0.06 -36.49
N ILE A 164 -25.90 -0.21 -36.36
CA ILE A 164 -24.98 -0.31 -37.52
C ILE A 164 -25.40 -1.43 -38.47
N SER A 165 -25.74 -2.61 -37.93
CA SER A 165 -26.24 -3.74 -38.72
C SER A 165 -27.52 -3.41 -39.51
N ARG A 166 -28.45 -2.64 -38.93
CA ARG A 166 -29.68 -2.20 -39.60
C ARG A 166 -29.44 -1.17 -40.71
N THR A 167 -28.47 -0.28 -40.54
CA THR A 167 -28.10 0.70 -41.58
C THR A 167 -27.34 0.07 -42.75
N SER A 168 -26.57 -0.99 -42.52
CA SER A 168 -25.85 -1.70 -43.59
C SER A 168 -26.74 -2.66 -44.40
N SER A 169 -27.88 -3.09 -43.86
CA SER A 169 -28.84 -3.97 -44.57
C SER A 169 -29.92 -3.21 -45.35
N THR A 170 -29.93 -1.87 -45.26
CA THR A 170 -30.86 -0.98 -45.97
C THR A 170 -30.21 -0.23 -47.14
N LEU A 171 -28.91 -0.45 -47.36
CA LEU A 171 -28.14 -0.05 -48.54
C LEU A 171 -27.89 -1.27 -49.44
#